data_AF-A0A351FWM0-F1
#
_entry.id   AF-A0A351FWM0-F1
#
_cell.length_a   1.000
_cell.length_b   1.000
_cell.length_c   1.000
_cell.angle_alpha   90.00
_cell.angle_beta   90.00
_cell.angle_gamma   90.00
#
_symmetry.space_group_name_H-M   'P 1'
#
loop_
_entity.id
_entity.type
_entity.pdbx_description
1 polymer ?
#
loop_
_entity_poly.entity_id
_entity_poly.type
_entity_poly.pdbx_seq_one_letter_code
_entity_poly.pdbx_strand_id
1 'polypeptide(L)'
;MKRIMRLVLLSLGLVSTIVGNVRADLTDSGVRQSIERAVTYLKAQQNQRTGGWVEYSEQPGGLTALITLALINAGVEADDPAIRKAVAYLRQFQKPQKTYATALRTMVLCQASPQKDLLQITTNVRFLESIQIKTGTHRGSWAYSANEGRGDNSNAQFALLGLHEAERIGVEVDTQTWEAAQQHWLKLQKPDGSWGYLAKHSSSGSMTCAGTASLIITSGQLSAGDARVVGDRVQCCGNQDENAPIERALEWLGKKFTVEWNPSGAQGSGGGQRSYWLYYLYAIERVGRLSGRRFLGAHDWYRTGAAKLLAEQASVGYWKGHGHAETNPLVATSMALLFLSKGRRPVLISQLKTGEQWNSHRAAVQNLTRRVEKTWQRDLTWQTIDMQAASAADLVETPVLFISGRGKLNFTAKQKANLTEYVNQGGFIFAEACCGDAAFDQSFRELLGELFPDSGLRLLPPDHAVWFAEGKVDPKYTRPLYGINACCRTSVVYCPDDLSCYWELSRGTRKTTYPAAVNDEVEACLQIGENVLAYATNRQLKAKLDRPQIALSDGATREIDRGTLRIPKLSHTGGSDDAPHALTNLLRELHGQIQLPTNLQPLLLAADNEQLLDHPIIFMHG
;
A
#
# COMPACT_ATOMS: atom_id res chain seq x y z
N MET A 1 83.66 17.44 -12.01
CA MET A 1 83.44 18.56 -11.07
C MET A 1 82.09 19.20 -11.33
N LYS A 2 81.18 19.11 -10.35
CA LYS A 2 79.99 19.93 -10.05
C LYS A 2 79.25 20.59 -11.24
N ARG A 3 78.04 20.10 -11.55
CA ARG A 3 76.93 20.93 -12.00
C ARG A 3 75.69 20.65 -11.16
N ILE A 4 75.18 21.73 -10.59
CA ILE A 4 74.05 21.85 -9.67
C ILE A 4 72.76 21.63 -10.47
N MET A 5 71.94 20.66 -10.06
CA MET A 5 70.59 20.44 -10.60
C MET A 5 69.58 20.90 -9.55
N ARG A 6 68.73 21.87 -9.93
CA ARG A 6 67.69 22.46 -9.08
C ARG A 6 66.61 21.41 -8.77
N LEU A 7 66.29 21.27 -7.48
CA LEU A 7 65.11 20.56 -6.99
C LEU A 7 63.84 21.31 -7.42
N VAL A 8 62.92 20.62 -8.08
CA VAL A 8 61.51 21.00 -8.16
C VAL A 8 60.75 20.04 -7.23
N LEU A 9 60.27 20.58 -6.11
CA LEU A 9 59.36 19.90 -5.20
C LEU A 9 57.97 19.89 -5.82
N LEU A 10 57.55 18.74 -6.35
CA LEU A 10 56.16 18.46 -6.73
C LEU A 10 55.42 17.94 -5.49
N SER A 11 54.63 18.82 -4.88
CA SER A 11 53.62 18.44 -3.90
C SER A 11 52.46 17.73 -4.60
N LEU A 12 52.48 16.39 -4.61
CA LEU A 12 51.28 15.59 -4.91
C LEU A 12 50.31 15.71 -3.72
N GLY A 13 49.32 16.60 -3.86
CA GLY A 13 48.11 16.52 -3.05
C GLY A 13 47.32 15.27 -3.45
N LEU A 14 47.18 14.32 -2.51
CA LEU A 14 46.20 13.24 -2.63
C LEU A 14 44.79 13.87 -2.66
N VAL A 15 44.23 14.01 -3.86
CA VAL A 15 42.78 14.15 -4.01
C VAL A 15 42.21 12.76 -3.78
N SER A 16 41.79 12.48 -2.54
CA SER A 16 40.94 11.33 -2.26
C SER A 16 39.60 11.60 -2.91
N THR A 17 39.41 11.10 -4.14
CA THR A 17 38.09 10.99 -4.74
C THR A 17 37.33 9.96 -3.93
N ILE A 18 36.50 10.43 -3.01
CA ILE A 18 35.39 9.65 -2.46
C ILE A 18 34.46 9.40 -3.65
N VAL A 19 34.74 8.35 -4.42
CA VAL A 19 33.76 7.75 -5.31
C VAL A 19 32.75 7.10 -4.39
N GLY A 20 31.77 7.88 -3.94
CA GLY A 20 30.54 7.34 -3.38
C GLY A 20 30.00 6.38 -4.43
N ASN A 21 29.86 5.11 -4.08
CA ASN A 21 29.10 4.16 -4.89
C ASN A 21 27.69 4.73 -5.03
N VAL A 22 27.43 5.39 -6.16
CA VAL A 22 26.08 5.69 -6.62
C VAL A 22 25.48 4.32 -6.95
N ARG A 23 24.92 3.64 -5.95
CA ARG A 23 23.91 2.62 -6.22
C ARG A 23 22.86 3.35 -7.04
N ALA A 24 22.64 2.92 -8.27
CA ALA A 24 21.55 3.43 -9.09
C ALA A 24 20.28 3.45 -8.22
N ASP A 25 19.72 4.65 -8.01
CA ASP A 25 18.53 4.79 -7.20
C ASP A 25 17.43 3.90 -7.79
N LEU A 26 16.75 3.14 -6.94
CA LEU A 26 15.64 2.28 -7.38
C LEU A 26 14.51 3.15 -7.94
N THR A 27 14.21 3.02 -9.23
CA THR A 27 13.13 3.73 -9.92
C THR A 27 11.93 2.83 -10.20
N ASP A 28 10.73 3.41 -10.30
CA ASP A 28 9.52 2.67 -10.72
C ASP A 28 9.69 2.07 -12.13
N SER A 29 10.34 2.81 -13.05
CA SER A 29 10.64 2.33 -14.40
C SER A 29 11.54 1.10 -14.41
N GLY A 30 12.58 1.07 -13.57
CA GLY A 30 13.48 -0.08 -13.43
C GLY A 30 12.75 -1.31 -12.90
N VAL A 31 11.86 -1.12 -11.91
CA VAL A 31 11.03 -2.21 -11.37
C VAL A 31 10.06 -2.73 -12.42
N ARG A 32 9.39 -1.85 -13.18
CA ARG A 32 8.47 -2.22 -14.26
C ARG A 32 9.16 -3.05 -15.34
N GLN A 33 10.34 -2.62 -15.77
CA GLN A 33 11.12 -3.38 -16.76
C GLN A 33 11.52 -4.76 -16.23
N SER A 34 11.85 -4.88 -14.94
CA SER A 34 12.12 -6.17 -14.29
C SER A 34 10.90 -7.09 -14.29
N ILE A 35 9.72 -6.54 -13.97
CA ILE A 35 8.43 -7.25 -14.03
C ILE A 35 8.14 -7.74 -15.46
N GLU A 36 8.29 -6.89 -16.47
CA GLU A 36 8.04 -7.23 -17.88
C GLU A 36 8.92 -8.38 -18.38
N ARG A 37 10.21 -8.38 -18.02
CA ARG A 37 11.12 -9.50 -18.34
C ARG A 37 10.67 -10.80 -17.70
N ALA A 38 10.22 -10.76 -16.44
CA ALA A 38 9.72 -11.93 -15.73
C ALA A 38 8.41 -12.48 -16.32
N VAL A 39 7.48 -11.59 -16.68
CA VAL A 39 6.24 -11.93 -17.40
C VAL A 39 6.57 -12.62 -18.73
N THR A 40 7.50 -12.04 -19.50
CA THR A 40 7.94 -12.61 -20.79
C THR A 40 8.55 -13.99 -20.61
N TYR A 41 9.43 -14.16 -19.61
CA TYR A 41 10.01 -15.45 -19.27
C TYR A 41 8.94 -16.50 -18.94
N LEU A 42 8.02 -16.19 -18.02
CA LEU A 42 6.97 -17.14 -17.60
C LEU A 42 6.07 -17.54 -18.77
N LYS A 43 5.63 -16.59 -19.60
CA LYS A 43 4.82 -16.86 -20.80
C LYS A 43 5.56 -17.75 -21.80
N ALA A 44 6.86 -17.54 -22.01
CA ALA A 44 7.67 -18.36 -22.91
C ALA A 44 7.79 -19.83 -22.45
N GLN A 45 7.64 -20.10 -21.15
CA GLN A 45 7.65 -21.47 -20.61
C GLN A 45 6.29 -22.17 -20.65
N GLN A 46 5.21 -21.48 -21.10
CA GLN A 46 3.87 -22.08 -21.16
C GLN A 46 3.82 -23.17 -22.22
N ASN A 47 3.27 -24.34 -21.86
CA ASN A 47 3.04 -25.40 -22.81
C ASN A 47 1.91 -25.00 -23.76
N GLN A 48 2.24 -24.82 -25.04
CA GLN A 48 1.28 -24.34 -26.04
C GLN A 48 0.15 -25.33 -26.35
N ARG A 49 0.33 -26.62 -26.05
CA ARG A 49 -0.69 -27.66 -26.28
C ARG A 49 -1.69 -27.75 -25.13
N THR A 50 -1.20 -27.75 -23.89
CA THR A 50 -2.06 -27.94 -22.70
C THR A 50 -2.54 -26.61 -22.11
N GLY A 51 -1.81 -25.52 -22.33
CA GLY A 51 -2.08 -24.22 -21.71
C GLY A 51 -1.54 -24.06 -20.28
N GLY A 52 -1.05 -25.15 -19.67
CA GLY A 52 -0.41 -25.13 -18.35
C GLY A 52 1.12 -25.07 -18.42
N TRP A 53 1.76 -25.20 -17.26
CA TRP A 53 3.20 -25.41 -17.12
C TRP A 53 3.49 -26.83 -16.63
N VAL A 54 4.77 -27.21 -16.59
CA VAL A 54 5.18 -28.55 -16.12
C VAL A 54 4.92 -28.67 -14.62
N GLU A 55 3.86 -29.39 -14.26
CA GLU A 55 3.39 -29.55 -12.88
C GLU A 55 4.28 -30.46 -12.02
N TYR A 56 4.18 -30.28 -10.70
CA TYR A 56 4.57 -31.30 -9.74
C TYR A 56 3.47 -32.35 -9.64
N SER A 57 3.80 -33.63 -9.77
CA SER A 57 2.83 -34.73 -9.72
C SER A 57 1.98 -34.75 -8.45
N GLU A 58 2.53 -34.31 -7.32
CA GLU A 58 1.85 -34.28 -6.02
C GLU A 58 0.89 -33.09 -5.84
N GLN A 59 0.95 -32.09 -6.72
CA GLN A 59 0.18 -30.84 -6.63
C GLN A 59 -0.44 -30.48 -8.00
N PRO A 60 -1.38 -31.30 -8.51
CA PRO A 60 -1.95 -31.12 -9.85
C PRO A 60 -2.60 -29.74 -10.01
N GLY A 61 -2.13 -28.97 -11.00
CA GLY A 61 -2.58 -27.61 -11.29
C GLY A 61 -2.04 -26.54 -10.34
N GLY A 62 -1.23 -26.91 -9.34
CA GLY A 62 -0.70 -25.98 -8.34
C GLY A 62 0.32 -25.01 -8.92
N LEU A 63 1.25 -25.48 -9.76
CA LEU A 63 2.26 -24.60 -10.35
C LEU A 63 1.64 -23.67 -11.40
N THR A 64 0.77 -24.19 -12.26
CA THR A 64 0.03 -23.36 -13.22
C THR A 64 -0.77 -22.29 -12.49
N ALA A 65 -1.43 -22.61 -11.38
CA ALA A 65 -2.18 -21.62 -10.61
C ALA A 65 -1.27 -20.55 -9.99
N LEU A 66 -0.11 -20.93 -9.44
CA LEU A 66 0.87 -19.96 -8.91
C LEU A 66 1.38 -19.00 -9.98
N ILE A 67 1.77 -19.52 -11.14
CA ILE A 67 2.26 -18.71 -12.27
C ILE A 67 1.15 -17.78 -12.77
N THR A 68 -0.06 -18.30 -12.95
CA THR A 68 -1.21 -17.51 -13.43
C THR A 68 -1.54 -16.38 -12.46
N LEU A 69 -1.52 -16.66 -11.15
CA LEU A 69 -1.73 -15.66 -10.12
C LEU A 69 -0.67 -14.56 -10.17
N ALA A 70 0.61 -14.94 -10.36
CA ALA A 70 1.70 -13.99 -10.49
C ALA A 70 1.57 -13.11 -11.73
N LEU A 71 1.18 -13.69 -12.88
CA LEU A 71 0.95 -12.95 -14.12
C LEU A 71 -0.21 -11.95 -14.01
N ILE A 72 -1.36 -12.36 -13.44
CA ILE A 72 -2.51 -11.46 -13.23
C ILE A 72 -2.11 -10.29 -12.31
N ASN A 73 -1.42 -10.58 -11.20
CA ASN A 73 -0.98 -9.54 -10.28
C ASN A 73 0.12 -8.63 -10.87
N ALA A 74 0.79 -9.07 -11.94
CA ALA A 74 1.74 -8.27 -12.71
C ALA A 74 1.08 -7.38 -13.77
N GLY A 75 -0.25 -7.40 -13.88
CA GLY A 75 -1.01 -6.60 -14.85
C GLY A 75 -1.23 -7.30 -16.19
N VAL A 76 -1.09 -8.64 -16.26
CA VAL A 76 -1.52 -9.38 -17.46
C VAL A 76 -3.03 -9.59 -17.39
N GLU A 77 -3.75 -8.99 -18.32
CA GLU A 77 -5.21 -9.02 -18.39
C GLU A 77 -5.80 -10.43 -18.54
N ALA A 78 -7.03 -10.61 -18.05
CA ALA A 78 -7.71 -11.90 -18.04
C ALA A 78 -8.01 -12.47 -19.44
N ASP A 79 -8.07 -11.61 -20.46
CA ASP A 79 -8.30 -11.96 -21.87
C ASP A 79 -7.01 -12.27 -22.64
N ASP A 80 -5.84 -12.04 -22.04
CA ASP A 80 -4.55 -12.40 -22.61
C ASP A 80 -4.53 -13.90 -22.97
N PRO A 81 -4.03 -14.29 -24.16
CA PRO A 81 -4.03 -15.69 -24.59
C PRO A 81 -3.39 -16.65 -23.58
N ALA A 82 -2.33 -16.22 -22.88
CA ALA A 82 -1.67 -17.06 -21.88
C ALA A 82 -2.57 -17.30 -20.67
N ILE A 83 -3.25 -16.25 -20.18
CA ILE A 83 -4.18 -16.36 -19.04
C ILE A 83 -5.39 -17.21 -19.40
N ARG A 84 -6.01 -16.97 -20.58
CA ARG A 84 -7.17 -17.77 -21.03
C ARG A 84 -6.85 -19.26 -21.12
N LYS A 85 -5.68 -19.61 -21.69
CA LYS A 85 -5.21 -21.00 -21.78
C LYS A 85 -4.96 -21.60 -20.40
N ALA A 86 -4.32 -20.86 -19.50
CA ALA A 86 -4.03 -21.33 -18.14
C ALA A 86 -5.30 -21.55 -17.32
N VAL A 87 -6.26 -20.61 -17.38
CA VAL A 87 -7.56 -20.76 -16.69
C VAL A 87 -8.35 -21.93 -17.29
N ALA A 88 -8.33 -22.12 -18.61
CA ALA A 88 -8.96 -23.29 -19.24
C ALA A 88 -8.32 -24.62 -18.78
N TYR A 89 -6.99 -24.68 -18.64
CA TYR A 89 -6.30 -25.81 -18.05
C TYR A 89 -6.72 -26.05 -16.60
N LEU A 90 -6.77 -25.01 -15.77
CA LEU A 90 -7.14 -25.11 -14.35
C LEU A 90 -8.59 -25.59 -14.13
N ARG A 91 -9.51 -25.28 -15.05
CA ARG A 91 -10.91 -25.75 -15.03
C ARG A 91 -11.06 -27.27 -15.20
N GLN A 92 -10.03 -27.96 -15.71
CA GLN A 92 -10.08 -29.42 -15.85
C GLN A 92 -10.03 -30.14 -14.50
N PHE A 93 -9.49 -29.50 -13.46
CA PHE A 93 -9.33 -30.08 -12.13
C PHE A 93 -10.57 -29.89 -11.24
N GLN A 94 -11.76 -30.23 -11.74
CA GLN A 94 -13.03 -29.92 -11.05
C GLN A 94 -13.13 -30.48 -9.63
N LYS A 95 -12.50 -31.64 -9.38
CA LYS A 95 -12.44 -32.27 -8.07
C LYS A 95 -11.23 -31.78 -7.29
N PRO A 96 -11.39 -30.92 -6.27
CA PRO A 96 -10.28 -30.52 -5.41
C PRO A 96 -9.76 -31.72 -4.61
N GLN A 97 -8.44 -31.78 -4.42
CA GLN A 97 -7.76 -32.91 -3.78
C GLN A 97 -6.68 -32.47 -2.80
N LYS A 98 -5.94 -31.42 -3.17
CA LYS A 98 -4.80 -30.90 -2.41
C LYS A 98 -5.06 -29.48 -1.95
N THR A 99 -4.68 -29.16 -0.71
CA THR A 99 -4.93 -27.85 -0.10
C THR A 99 -4.26 -26.72 -0.89
N TYR A 100 -2.96 -26.82 -1.17
CA TYR A 100 -2.22 -25.79 -1.93
C TYR A 100 -2.80 -25.54 -3.32
N ALA A 101 -2.92 -26.59 -4.13
CA ALA A 101 -3.41 -26.46 -5.49
C ALA A 101 -4.84 -25.90 -5.52
N THR A 102 -5.71 -26.35 -4.61
CA THR A 102 -7.09 -25.86 -4.51
C THR A 102 -7.13 -24.39 -4.09
N ALA A 103 -6.34 -24.00 -3.09
CA ALA A 103 -6.26 -22.60 -2.65
C ALA A 103 -5.74 -21.66 -3.75
N LEU A 104 -4.61 -22.00 -4.38
CA LEU A 104 -4.03 -21.22 -5.49
C LEU A 104 -5.00 -21.09 -6.66
N ARG A 105 -5.63 -22.20 -7.06
CA ARG A 105 -6.63 -22.19 -8.12
C ARG A 105 -7.82 -21.29 -7.74
N THR A 106 -8.28 -21.35 -6.49
CA THR A 106 -9.38 -20.50 -6.02
C THR A 106 -9.03 -19.03 -6.17
N MET A 107 -7.84 -18.62 -5.75
CA MET A 107 -7.37 -17.23 -5.92
C MET A 107 -7.33 -16.81 -7.39
N VAL A 108 -6.84 -17.68 -8.30
CA VAL A 108 -6.84 -17.40 -9.74
C VAL A 108 -8.26 -17.22 -10.28
N LEU A 109 -9.18 -18.12 -9.95
CA LEU A 109 -10.55 -18.05 -10.47
C LEU A 109 -11.29 -16.80 -9.95
N CYS A 110 -11.02 -16.39 -8.70
CA CYS A 110 -11.58 -15.16 -8.12
C CYS A 110 -11.10 -13.89 -8.85
N GLN A 111 -9.85 -13.88 -9.33
CA GLN A 111 -9.28 -12.71 -10.01
C GLN A 111 -9.53 -12.72 -11.53
N ALA A 112 -9.46 -13.88 -12.18
CA ALA A 112 -9.57 -13.98 -13.63
C ALA A 112 -11.03 -13.98 -14.14
N SER A 113 -11.95 -14.66 -13.44
CA SER A 113 -13.31 -14.84 -13.93
C SER A 113 -14.32 -15.21 -12.82
N PRO A 114 -14.48 -14.36 -11.78
CA PRO A 114 -15.24 -14.69 -10.57
C PRO A 114 -16.70 -15.07 -10.84
N GLN A 115 -17.39 -14.36 -11.75
CA GLN A 115 -18.78 -14.62 -12.07
C GLN A 115 -18.96 -15.93 -12.85
N LYS A 116 -18.06 -16.21 -13.80
CA LYS A 116 -18.13 -17.41 -14.64
C LYS A 116 -17.77 -18.67 -13.85
N ASP A 117 -16.88 -18.57 -12.88
CA ASP A 117 -16.36 -19.71 -12.12
C ASP A 117 -16.96 -19.83 -10.71
N LEU A 118 -18.01 -19.07 -10.40
CA LEU A 118 -18.61 -19.00 -9.06
C LEU A 118 -18.93 -20.38 -8.46
N LEU A 119 -19.46 -21.31 -9.26
CA LEU A 119 -19.74 -22.68 -8.83
C LEU A 119 -18.48 -23.45 -8.45
N GLN A 120 -17.42 -23.34 -9.25
CA GLN A 120 -16.14 -24.01 -8.97
C GLN A 120 -15.43 -23.38 -7.76
N ILE A 121 -15.51 -22.06 -7.61
CA ILE A 121 -14.98 -21.34 -6.43
C ILE A 121 -15.69 -21.84 -5.17
N THR A 122 -17.03 -21.88 -5.19
CA THR A 122 -17.84 -22.42 -4.10
C THR A 122 -17.49 -23.87 -3.78
N THR A 123 -17.30 -24.70 -4.81
CA THR A 123 -16.86 -26.10 -4.64
C THR A 123 -15.50 -26.20 -3.95
N ASN A 124 -14.54 -25.33 -4.31
CA ASN A 124 -13.23 -25.30 -3.67
C ASN A 124 -13.31 -24.84 -2.21
N VAL A 125 -14.15 -23.84 -1.90
CA VAL A 125 -14.40 -23.36 -0.54
C VAL A 125 -14.95 -24.49 0.32
N ARG A 126 -16.03 -25.16 -0.12
CA ARG A 126 -16.63 -26.27 0.61
C ARG A 126 -15.65 -27.42 0.84
N PHE A 127 -14.80 -27.71 -0.14
CA PHE A 127 -13.71 -28.66 0.05
C PHE A 127 -12.75 -28.22 1.17
N LEU A 128 -12.23 -27.00 1.11
CA LEU A 128 -11.30 -26.49 2.13
C LEU A 128 -11.92 -26.51 3.53
N GLU A 129 -13.19 -26.15 3.68
CA GLU A 129 -13.90 -26.23 4.97
C GLU A 129 -14.03 -27.67 5.47
N SER A 130 -14.34 -28.60 4.56
CA SER A 130 -14.54 -30.01 4.89
C SER A 130 -13.27 -30.71 5.36
N ILE A 131 -12.10 -30.33 4.81
CA ILE A 131 -10.81 -30.93 5.16
C ILE A 131 -10.04 -30.18 6.25
N GLN A 132 -10.60 -29.08 6.78
CA GLN A 132 -10.01 -28.41 7.94
C GLN A 132 -10.05 -29.37 9.14
N ILE A 133 -8.91 -29.52 9.81
CA ILE A 133 -8.81 -30.42 10.97
C ILE A 133 -9.69 -29.88 12.09
N LYS A 134 -10.69 -30.66 12.53
CA LYS A 134 -11.69 -30.22 13.52
C LYS A 134 -11.32 -30.57 14.96
N THR A 135 -10.38 -31.49 15.19
CA THR A 135 -10.03 -32.01 16.52
C THR A 135 -8.52 -32.14 16.75
N GLY A 136 -8.12 -32.37 18.00
CA GLY A 136 -6.74 -32.64 18.37
C GLY A 136 -5.82 -31.42 18.36
N THR A 137 -4.51 -31.66 18.37
CA THR A 137 -3.47 -30.62 18.49
C THR A 137 -3.38 -29.71 17.27
N HIS A 138 -3.82 -30.20 16.11
CA HIS A 138 -3.80 -29.51 14.81
C HIS A 138 -5.15 -28.88 14.43
N ARG A 139 -6.13 -28.84 15.36
CA ARG A 139 -7.45 -28.22 15.12
C ARG A 139 -7.30 -26.81 14.55
N GLY A 140 -8.04 -26.52 13.48
CA GLY A 140 -8.03 -25.23 12.80
C GLY A 140 -6.98 -25.10 11.69
N SER A 141 -6.11 -26.09 11.52
CA SER A 141 -5.13 -26.15 10.42
C SER A 141 -5.58 -27.08 9.30
N TRP A 142 -4.76 -27.16 8.25
CA TRP A 142 -4.95 -28.01 7.08
C TRP A 142 -3.71 -28.86 6.84
N ALA A 143 -3.89 -30.09 6.39
CA ALA A 143 -2.82 -30.94 5.85
C ALA A 143 -2.75 -30.81 4.32
N TYR A 144 -1.88 -31.58 3.64
CA TYR A 144 -1.80 -31.48 2.17
C TYR A 144 -3.02 -32.09 1.47
N SER A 145 -3.71 -33.02 2.11
CA SER A 145 -4.93 -33.66 1.58
C SER A 145 -5.87 -34.12 2.70
N ALA A 146 -7.10 -34.48 2.35
CA ALA A 146 -8.11 -34.99 3.28
C ALA A 146 -7.67 -36.24 4.07
N ASN A 147 -6.77 -37.04 3.49
CA ASN A 147 -6.32 -38.31 4.06
C ASN A 147 -5.13 -38.15 5.02
N GLU A 148 -4.60 -36.93 5.16
CA GLU A 148 -3.47 -36.63 6.03
C GLU A 148 -3.97 -35.95 7.30
N GLY A 149 -3.74 -36.56 8.46
CA GLY A 149 -4.21 -36.03 9.75
C GLY A 149 -3.30 -34.98 10.40
N ARG A 150 -2.13 -34.70 9.82
CA ARG A 150 -1.11 -33.81 10.42
C ARG A 150 -1.03 -32.50 9.66
N GLY A 151 -1.79 -31.51 10.11
CA GLY A 151 -1.78 -30.18 9.52
C GLY A 151 -0.51 -29.37 9.85
N ASP A 152 -0.23 -28.38 9.02
CA ASP A 152 0.92 -27.47 9.19
C ASP A 152 0.56 -26.01 8.90
N ASN A 153 1.45 -25.10 9.30
CA ASN A 153 1.25 -23.66 9.18
C ASN A 153 1.31 -23.16 7.72
N SER A 154 1.88 -23.93 6.80
CA SER A 154 2.02 -23.54 5.41
C SER A 154 0.78 -23.92 4.59
N ASN A 155 0.21 -25.10 4.78
CA ASN A 155 -1.11 -25.44 4.24
C ASN A 155 -2.19 -24.55 4.88
N ALA A 156 -2.11 -24.28 6.18
CA ALA A 156 -3.11 -23.46 6.87
C ALA A 156 -3.20 -22.03 6.33
N GLN A 157 -2.06 -21.37 6.08
CA GLN A 157 -2.11 -20.02 5.50
C GLN A 157 -2.67 -20.04 4.07
N PHE A 158 -2.33 -21.03 3.24
CA PHE A 158 -2.77 -21.05 1.84
C PHE A 158 -4.27 -21.31 1.76
N ALA A 159 -4.80 -22.24 2.57
CA ALA A 159 -6.24 -22.41 2.72
C ALA A 159 -6.92 -21.08 3.07
N LEU A 160 -6.41 -20.34 4.07
CA LEU A 160 -6.95 -19.04 4.45
C LEU A 160 -6.88 -18.00 3.32
N LEU A 161 -5.80 -17.96 2.53
CA LEU A 161 -5.70 -17.04 1.39
C LEU A 161 -6.75 -17.36 0.32
N GLY A 162 -6.97 -18.64 0.00
CA GLY A 162 -8.02 -19.06 -0.94
C GLY A 162 -9.41 -18.72 -0.45
N LEU A 163 -9.71 -19.00 0.82
CA LEU A 163 -10.98 -18.65 1.46
C LEU A 163 -11.19 -17.13 1.51
N HIS A 164 -10.14 -16.36 1.78
CA HIS A 164 -10.22 -14.90 1.86
C HIS A 164 -10.55 -14.28 0.50
N GLU A 165 -9.90 -14.71 -0.59
CA GLU A 165 -10.21 -14.20 -1.93
C GLU A 165 -11.61 -14.60 -2.39
N ALA A 166 -12.10 -15.80 -2.01
CA ALA A 166 -13.47 -16.22 -2.30
C ALA A 166 -14.51 -15.37 -1.54
N GLU A 167 -14.25 -15.05 -0.28
CA GLU A 167 -15.14 -14.19 0.52
C GLU A 167 -15.23 -12.77 -0.04
N ARG A 168 -14.11 -12.20 -0.52
CA ARG A 168 -14.05 -10.88 -1.15
C ARG A 168 -14.94 -10.75 -2.39
N ILE A 169 -15.24 -11.85 -3.08
CA ILE A 169 -16.15 -11.87 -4.24
C ILE A 169 -17.58 -12.31 -3.86
N GLY A 170 -17.86 -12.51 -2.57
CA GLY A 170 -19.19 -12.82 -2.04
C GLY A 170 -19.48 -14.31 -1.82
N VAL A 171 -18.49 -15.20 -1.89
CA VAL A 171 -18.69 -16.62 -1.53
C VAL A 171 -18.62 -16.77 -0.01
N GLU A 172 -19.69 -17.30 0.57
CA GLU A 172 -19.81 -17.47 2.01
C GLU A 172 -18.91 -18.59 2.54
N VAL A 173 -18.11 -18.26 3.55
CA VAL A 173 -17.23 -19.17 4.30
C VAL A 173 -17.76 -19.26 5.73
N ASP A 174 -17.88 -20.47 6.25
CA ASP A 174 -18.37 -20.78 7.59
C ASP A 174 -17.53 -20.06 8.66
N THR A 175 -18.21 -19.31 9.54
CA THR A 175 -17.61 -18.62 10.68
C THR A 175 -16.77 -19.56 11.55
N GLN A 176 -17.19 -20.80 11.76
CA GLN A 176 -16.44 -21.78 12.55
C GLN A 176 -15.08 -22.11 11.92
N THR A 177 -14.97 -22.05 10.59
CA THR A 177 -13.71 -22.25 9.88
C THR A 177 -12.72 -21.13 10.22
N TRP A 178 -13.19 -19.87 10.23
CA TRP A 178 -12.39 -18.72 10.63
C TRP A 178 -11.98 -18.78 12.09
N GLU A 179 -12.91 -19.07 13.00
CA GLU A 179 -12.66 -19.18 14.44
C GLU A 179 -11.62 -20.25 14.75
N ALA A 180 -11.78 -21.46 14.19
CA ALA A 180 -10.84 -22.55 14.39
C ALA A 180 -9.44 -22.18 13.88
N ALA A 181 -9.36 -21.53 12.72
CA ALA A 181 -8.07 -21.08 12.17
C ALA A 181 -7.42 -19.99 13.02
N GLN A 182 -8.18 -19.01 13.51
CA GLN A 182 -7.64 -17.98 14.41
C GLN A 182 -7.10 -18.61 15.70
N GLN A 183 -7.86 -19.52 16.31
CA GLN A 183 -7.45 -20.26 17.50
C GLN A 183 -6.17 -21.07 17.27
N HIS A 184 -6.02 -21.71 16.11
CA HIS A 184 -4.80 -22.41 15.73
C HIS A 184 -3.57 -21.48 15.75
N TRP A 185 -3.65 -20.34 15.08
CA TRP A 185 -2.53 -19.39 15.01
C TRP A 185 -2.22 -18.73 16.35
N LEU A 186 -3.24 -18.36 17.13
CA LEU A 186 -3.05 -17.80 18.48
C LEU A 186 -2.38 -18.82 19.41
N LYS A 187 -2.82 -20.08 19.39
CA LYS A 187 -2.25 -21.15 20.21
C LYS A 187 -0.78 -21.44 19.87
N LEU A 188 -0.40 -21.35 18.60
CA LEU A 188 0.96 -21.65 18.14
C LEU A 188 1.91 -20.45 18.21
N GLN A 189 1.41 -19.26 18.53
CA GLN A 189 2.26 -18.08 18.66
C GLN A 189 3.20 -18.24 19.86
N LYS A 190 4.48 -17.98 19.64
CA LYS A 190 5.47 -17.97 20.73
C LYS A 190 5.42 -16.67 21.54
N PRO A 191 5.99 -16.63 22.76
CA PRO A 191 5.99 -15.42 23.58
C PRO A 191 6.59 -14.18 22.90
N ASP A 192 7.56 -14.37 22.00
CA ASP A 192 8.19 -13.30 21.22
C ASP A 192 7.36 -12.84 19.99
N GLY A 193 6.15 -13.38 19.82
CA GLY A 193 5.24 -13.07 18.71
C GLY A 193 5.46 -13.90 17.45
N SER A 194 6.46 -14.78 17.41
CA SER A 194 6.88 -15.49 16.20
C SER A 194 6.23 -16.87 16.02
N TRP A 195 6.36 -17.44 14.81
CA TRP A 195 5.92 -18.80 14.49
C TRP A 195 7.01 -19.62 13.81
N GLY A 196 7.02 -20.92 14.10
CA GLY A 196 7.74 -21.94 13.33
C GLY A 196 6.83 -22.68 12.35
N TYR A 197 7.37 -23.64 11.59
CA TYR A 197 6.57 -24.45 10.66
C TYR A 197 5.52 -25.31 11.39
N LEU A 198 5.90 -25.84 12.56
CA LEU A 198 5.04 -26.51 13.53
C LEU A 198 5.34 -25.95 14.93
N ALA A 199 4.49 -26.27 15.91
CA ALA A 199 4.61 -25.76 17.29
C ALA A 199 6.01 -25.93 17.91
N LYS A 200 6.68 -27.07 17.67
CA LYS A 200 8.02 -27.38 18.23
C LYS A 200 9.18 -26.88 17.37
N HIS A 201 8.93 -26.33 16.18
CA HIS A 201 10.01 -25.89 15.29
C HIS A 201 10.52 -24.50 15.69
N SER A 202 11.79 -24.23 15.39
CA SER A 202 12.36 -22.88 15.47
C SER A 202 11.54 -21.90 14.61
N SER A 203 11.46 -20.66 15.05
CA SER A 203 10.71 -19.64 14.34
C SER A 203 11.39 -19.30 13.02
N SER A 204 10.61 -18.88 12.02
CA SER A 204 11.15 -18.35 10.78
C SER A 204 10.43 -17.07 10.34
N GLY A 205 11.09 -16.27 9.50
CA GLY A 205 10.46 -15.10 8.89
C GLY A 205 9.24 -15.45 8.06
N SER A 206 9.35 -16.47 7.21
CA SER A 206 8.25 -16.92 6.36
C SER A 206 7.03 -17.37 7.16
N MET A 207 7.21 -18.15 8.23
CA MET A 207 6.11 -18.62 9.07
C MET A 207 5.58 -17.52 9.99
N THR A 208 6.42 -16.60 10.43
CA THR A 208 5.96 -15.44 11.20
C THR A 208 5.11 -14.51 10.34
N CYS A 209 5.50 -14.30 9.07
CA CYS A 209 4.67 -13.59 8.11
C CYS A 209 3.33 -14.32 7.86
N ALA A 210 3.36 -15.65 7.75
CA ALA A 210 2.16 -16.46 7.59
C ALA A 210 1.17 -16.33 8.74
N GLY A 211 1.66 -16.42 9.98
CA GLY A 211 0.84 -16.25 11.19
C GLY A 211 0.28 -14.84 11.29
N THR A 212 1.12 -13.82 11.03
CA THR A 212 0.70 -12.42 11.04
C THR A 212 -0.42 -12.16 10.03
N ALA A 213 -0.22 -12.55 8.76
CA ALA A 213 -1.23 -12.38 7.71
C ALA A 213 -2.52 -13.16 8.02
N SER A 214 -2.39 -14.38 8.55
CA SER A 214 -3.54 -15.21 8.93
C SER A 214 -4.35 -14.59 10.08
N LEU A 215 -3.68 -14.02 11.09
CA LEU A 215 -4.36 -13.29 12.16
C LEU A 215 -5.02 -12.01 11.67
N ILE A 216 -4.40 -11.26 10.76
CA ILE A 216 -5.04 -10.07 10.16
C ILE A 216 -6.30 -10.47 9.39
N ILE A 217 -6.21 -11.50 8.54
CA ILE A 217 -7.37 -12.02 7.77
C ILE A 217 -8.47 -12.47 8.72
N THR A 218 -8.18 -13.40 9.63
CA THR A 218 -9.19 -13.96 10.55
C THR A 218 -9.78 -12.92 11.49
N SER A 219 -8.99 -11.97 12.00
CA SER A 219 -9.51 -10.88 12.83
C SER A 219 -10.40 -9.94 12.03
N GLY A 220 -10.09 -9.67 10.77
CA GLY A 220 -11.00 -8.93 9.87
C GLY A 220 -12.31 -9.68 9.58
N GLN A 221 -12.33 -11.01 9.70
CA GLN A 221 -13.54 -11.83 9.56
C GLN A 221 -14.37 -11.86 10.85
N LEU A 222 -13.71 -11.99 12.00
CA LEU A 222 -14.34 -12.30 13.29
C LEU A 222 -14.55 -11.09 14.20
N SER A 223 -13.79 -10.00 14.02
CA SER A 223 -13.90 -8.83 14.87
C SER A 223 -15.26 -8.15 14.70
N ALA A 224 -15.91 -7.87 15.83
CA ALA A 224 -17.11 -7.03 15.89
C ALA A 224 -16.85 -5.59 15.40
N GLY A 225 -15.58 -5.20 15.23
CA GLY A 225 -15.19 -3.82 14.89
C GLY A 225 -15.15 -2.94 16.12
N ASP A 226 -14.54 -1.77 15.96
CA ASP A 226 -14.52 -0.72 16.98
C ASP A 226 -15.83 0.11 16.93
N ALA A 227 -16.51 0.13 15.77
CA ALA A 227 -17.87 0.61 15.55
C ALA A 227 -18.91 -0.54 15.49
N ARG A 228 -20.13 -0.29 16.00
CA ARG A 228 -21.21 -1.29 16.05
C ARG A 228 -22.58 -0.68 15.76
N VAL A 229 -23.51 -1.51 15.32
CA VAL A 229 -24.93 -1.13 15.17
C VAL A 229 -25.69 -1.63 16.40
N VAL A 230 -26.37 -0.72 17.10
CA VAL A 230 -27.19 -1.00 18.29
C VAL A 230 -28.60 -0.47 18.05
N GLY A 231 -29.55 -1.38 17.86
CA GLY A 231 -30.90 -1.00 17.44
C GLY A 231 -30.88 -0.37 16.04
N ASP A 232 -31.37 0.86 15.94
CA ASP A 232 -31.43 1.68 14.73
C ASP A 232 -30.30 2.72 14.62
N ARG A 233 -29.28 2.65 15.49
CA ARG A 233 -28.20 3.65 15.57
C ARG A 233 -26.82 3.02 15.48
N VAL A 234 -25.86 3.82 15.02
CA VAL A 234 -24.43 3.48 15.04
C VAL A 234 -23.82 3.94 16.36
N GLN A 235 -23.30 2.98 17.13
CA GLN A 235 -22.36 3.25 18.20
C GLN A 235 -20.96 3.36 17.57
N CYS A 236 -20.54 4.59 17.29
CA CYS A 236 -19.33 4.85 16.53
C CYS A 236 -18.07 4.36 17.27
N CYS A 237 -17.92 4.65 18.56
CA CYS A 237 -16.67 4.38 19.29
C CYS A 237 -16.92 3.46 20.49
N GLY A 238 -16.55 2.18 20.34
CA GLY A 238 -16.55 1.18 21.39
C GLY A 238 -15.17 0.99 22.04
N ASN A 239 -15.10 0.06 22.99
CA ASN A 239 -13.83 -0.40 23.53
C ASN A 239 -13.05 -1.17 22.46
N GLN A 240 -11.77 -0.82 22.29
CA GLN A 240 -10.88 -1.53 21.38
C GLN A 240 -10.22 -2.70 22.09
N ASP A 241 -10.43 -3.91 21.59
CA ASP A 241 -9.66 -5.06 22.04
C ASP A 241 -8.19 -4.91 21.62
N GLU A 242 -7.25 -5.25 22.51
CA GLU A 242 -5.83 -5.20 22.19
C GLU A 242 -5.46 -6.19 21.07
N ASN A 243 -4.86 -5.69 19.98
CA ASN A 243 -4.30 -6.52 18.91
C ASN A 243 -2.87 -7.02 19.24
N ALA A 244 -2.61 -7.30 20.53
CA ALA A 244 -1.27 -7.64 21.03
C ALA A 244 -0.58 -8.78 20.25
N PRO A 245 -1.27 -9.86 19.80
CA PRO A 245 -0.65 -10.89 18.98
C PRO A 245 -0.07 -10.38 17.65
N ILE A 246 -0.79 -9.52 16.93
CA ILE A 246 -0.35 -8.99 15.63
C ILE A 246 0.83 -8.03 15.84
N GLU A 247 0.74 -7.13 16.82
CA GLU A 247 1.80 -6.15 17.09
C GLU A 247 3.11 -6.82 17.54
N ARG A 248 3.06 -7.82 18.45
CA ARG A 248 4.27 -8.61 18.81
C ARG A 248 4.93 -9.26 17.59
N ALA A 249 4.12 -9.76 16.66
CA ALA A 249 4.65 -10.38 15.45
C ALA A 249 5.30 -9.35 14.50
N LEU A 250 4.68 -8.18 14.34
CA LEU A 250 5.25 -7.07 13.56
C LEU A 250 6.55 -6.56 14.18
N GLU A 251 6.63 -6.47 15.51
CA GLU A 251 7.87 -6.13 16.21
C GLU A 251 8.98 -7.16 15.96
N TRP A 252 8.66 -8.46 16.03
CA TRP A 252 9.62 -9.52 15.72
C TRP A 252 10.12 -9.42 14.28
N LEU A 253 9.20 -9.23 13.33
CA LEU A 253 9.52 -9.07 11.91
C LEU A 253 10.39 -7.84 11.67
N GLY A 254 10.11 -6.71 12.33
CA GLY A 254 10.95 -5.51 12.27
C GLY A 254 12.35 -5.74 12.82
N LYS A 255 12.48 -6.39 13.98
CA LYS A 255 13.78 -6.71 14.61
C LYS A 255 14.62 -7.71 13.80
N LYS A 256 13.97 -8.63 13.08
CA LYS A 256 14.63 -9.69 12.31
C LYS A 256 14.62 -9.44 10.80
N PHE A 257 14.18 -8.26 10.37
CA PHE A 257 14.01 -7.94 8.96
C PHE A 257 15.33 -8.10 8.20
N THR A 258 15.25 -8.74 7.03
CA THR A 258 16.34 -8.82 6.07
C THR A 258 15.75 -9.14 4.70
N VAL A 259 16.48 -8.84 3.64
CA VAL A 259 16.12 -9.25 2.27
C VAL A 259 17.08 -10.32 1.73
N GLU A 260 18.04 -10.76 2.52
CA GLU A 260 19.14 -11.63 2.08
C GLU A 260 18.88 -13.12 2.31
N TRP A 261 18.02 -13.47 3.28
CA TRP A 261 17.69 -14.84 3.65
C TRP A 261 16.36 -14.90 4.40
N ASN A 262 15.83 -16.11 4.64
CA ASN A 262 14.70 -16.30 5.55
C ASN A 262 15.20 -16.33 7.01
N PRO A 263 14.87 -15.33 7.86
CA PRO A 263 15.42 -15.24 9.21
C PRO A 263 14.93 -16.39 10.10
N SER A 264 15.74 -16.76 11.10
CA SER A 264 15.46 -17.83 12.05
C SER A 264 15.41 -17.30 13.49
N GLY A 265 14.59 -17.92 14.33
CA GLY A 265 14.51 -17.66 15.77
C GLY A 265 15.55 -18.40 16.63
N ALA A 266 16.38 -19.28 16.05
CA ALA A 266 17.39 -20.02 16.81
C ALA A 266 18.57 -19.11 17.23
N GLN A 267 18.83 -18.98 18.53
CA GLN A 267 19.99 -18.26 19.06
C GLN A 267 21.31 -18.88 18.55
N GLY A 268 22.31 -18.04 18.25
CA GLY A 268 23.66 -18.48 17.84
C GLY A 268 23.80 -18.92 16.39
N SER A 269 22.72 -19.02 15.61
CA SER A 269 22.81 -19.22 14.16
C SER A 269 23.01 -17.89 13.44
N GLY A 270 24.26 -17.46 13.28
CA GLY A 270 24.66 -16.30 12.46
C GLY A 270 24.37 -16.45 10.95
N GLY A 271 23.41 -17.29 10.56
CA GLY A 271 22.99 -17.47 9.18
C GLY A 271 21.53 -17.91 9.16
N GLY A 272 20.64 -17.05 8.66
CA GLY A 272 19.29 -17.52 8.32
C GLY A 272 19.34 -18.52 7.17
N GLN A 273 18.21 -19.18 6.92
CA GLN A 273 18.15 -20.19 5.87
C GLN A 273 18.13 -19.50 4.51
N ARG A 274 19.05 -19.87 3.63
CA ARG A 274 18.96 -19.49 2.20
C ARG A 274 17.77 -20.16 1.51
N SER A 275 17.29 -21.28 2.07
CA SER A 275 16.05 -21.91 1.63
C SER A 275 14.83 -21.06 1.96
N TYR A 276 13.82 -21.10 1.09
CA TYR A 276 12.56 -20.37 1.26
C TYR A 276 12.73 -18.85 1.27
N TRP A 277 13.78 -18.33 0.63
CA TRP A 277 14.10 -16.91 0.63
C TRP A 277 13.07 -16.12 -0.20
N LEU A 278 12.76 -16.57 -1.41
CA LEU A 278 11.79 -15.89 -2.27
C LEU A 278 10.36 -16.04 -1.73
N TYR A 279 10.07 -17.18 -1.11
CA TYR A 279 8.85 -17.39 -0.38
C TYR A 279 8.73 -16.46 0.84
N TYR A 280 9.82 -16.21 1.57
CA TYR A 280 9.85 -15.21 2.63
C TYR A 280 9.61 -13.80 2.11
N LEU A 281 10.25 -13.39 1.01
CA LEU A 281 9.98 -12.08 0.41
C LEU A 281 8.50 -11.96 0.02
N TYR A 282 7.94 -12.94 -0.70
CA TYR A 282 6.51 -12.98 -0.99
C TYR A 282 5.65 -12.91 0.29
N ALA A 283 6.08 -13.54 1.38
CA ALA A 283 5.39 -13.46 2.66
C ALA A 283 5.45 -12.06 3.30
N ILE A 284 6.57 -11.35 3.19
CA ILE A 284 6.73 -9.96 3.64
C ILE A 284 5.74 -9.05 2.91
N GLU A 285 5.61 -9.17 1.58
CA GLU A 285 4.65 -8.36 0.81
C GLU A 285 3.25 -8.47 1.39
N ARG A 286 2.81 -9.70 1.68
CA ARG A 286 1.47 -9.94 2.23
C ARG A 286 1.28 -9.27 3.57
N VAL A 287 2.27 -9.33 4.46
CA VAL A 287 2.21 -8.64 5.76
C VAL A 287 2.17 -7.14 5.57
N GLY A 288 3.07 -6.57 4.78
CA GLY A 288 3.14 -5.12 4.54
C GLY A 288 1.82 -4.58 3.98
N ARG A 289 1.25 -5.26 2.99
CA ARG A 289 -0.01 -4.85 2.36
C ARG A 289 -1.23 -5.06 3.25
N LEU A 290 -1.34 -6.19 3.97
CA LEU A 290 -2.50 -6.47 4.82
C LEU A 290 -2.49 -5.62 6.10
N SER A 291 -1.33 -5.27 6.63
CA SER A 291 -1.19 -4.43 7.82
C SER A 291 -1.19 -2.93 7.52
N GLY A 292 -1.08 -2.53 6.25
CA GLY A 292 -0.86 -1.14 5.85
C GLY A 292 0.47 -0.56 6.37
N ARG A 293 1.45 -1.39 6.74
CA ARG A 293 2.74 -0.92 7.24
C ARG A 293 3.69 -0.71 6.07
N ARG A 294 4.10 0.53 5.83
CA ARG A 294 5.21 0.85 4.91
C ARG A 294 6.54 0.32 5.44
N PHE A 295 6.75 0.44 6.75
CA PHE A 295 7.99 0.04 7.41
C PHE A 295 7.76 -1.18 8.31
N LEU A 296 8.70 -2.12 8.29
CA LEU A 296 8.83 -3.16 9.30
C LEU A 296 10.04 -2.80 10.17
N GLY A 297 9.79 -2.34 11.39
CA GLY A 297 10.82 -1.63 12.16
C GLY A 297 11.25 -0.35 11.43
N ALA A 298 12.55 -0.18 11.20
CA ALA A 298 13.09 0.95 10.45
C ALA A 298 13.23 0.69 8.93
N HIS A 299 12.76 -0.46 8.43
CA HIS A 299 13.06 -0.92 7.08
C HIS A 299 11.87 -0.73 6.12
N ASP A 300 12.07 0.00 5.03
CA ASP A 300 11.13 0.06 3.90
C ASP A 300 11.20 -1.28 3.15
N TRP A 301 10.32 -2.20 3.54
CA TRP A 301 10.40 -3.59 3.11
C TRP A 301 10.30 -3.73 1.58
N TYR A 302 9.52 -2.86 0.93
CA TYR A 302 9.31 -2.92 -0.50
C TYR A 302 10.53 -2.39 -1.24
N ARG A 303 10.99 -1.18 -0.89
CA ARG A 303 12.15 -0.56 -1.55
C ARG A 303 13.40 -1.44 -1.41
N THR A 304 13.68 -1.93 -0.21
CA THR A 304 14.87 -2.78 0.01
C THR A 304 14.73 -4.15 -0.69
N GLY A 305 13.55 -4.77 -0.65
CA GLY A 305 13.33 -6.06 -1.32
C GLY A 305 13.36 -5.96 -2.84
N ALA A 306 12.80 -4.90 -3.41
CA ALA A 306 12.79 -4.66 -4.86
C ALA A 306 14.21 -4.42 -5.37
N ALA A 307 15.00 -3.59 -4.68
CA ALA A 307 16.41 -3.38 -5.04
C ALA A 307 17.21 -4.69 -5.03
N LYS A 308 16.99 -5.56 -4.04
CA LYS A 308 17.62 -6.88 -3.97
C LYS A 308 17.20 -7.78 -5.13
N LEU A 309 15.89 -7.86 -5.44
CA LEU A 309 15.41 -8.69 -6.55
C LEU A 309 15.92 -8.20 -7.91
N LEU A 310 15.97 -6.90 -8.15
CA LEU A 310 16.51 -6.35 -9.40
C LEU A 310 17.99 -6.71 -9.58
N ALA A 311 18.78 -6.70 -8.51
CA ALA A 311 20.19 -7.07 -8.54
C ALA A 311 20.42 -8.58 -8.80
N GLU A 312 19.47 -9.43 -8.43
CA GLU A 312 19.55 -10.89 -8.52
C GLU A 312 18.81 -11.48 -9.73
N GLN A 313 18.16 -10.64 -10.56
CA GLN A 313 17.43 -11.11 -11.73
C GLN A 313 18.41 -11.56 -12.81
N ALA A 314 18.22 -12.77 -13.34
CA ALA A 314 18.99 -13.25 -14.47
C ALA A 314 18.74 -12.38 -15.72
N SER A 315 19.70 -12.35 -16.65
CA SER A 315 19.60 -11.55 -17.89
C SER A 315 18.34 -11.84 -18.71
N VAL A 316 17.88 -13.10 -18.69
CA VAL A 316 16.65 -13.56 -19.37
C VAL A 316 15.38 -13.39 -18.53
N GLY A 317 15.44 -12.71 -17.37
CA GLY A 317 14.27 -12.26 -16.63
C GLY A 317 13.77 -13.14 -15.48
N TYR A 318 14.39 -14.29 -15.22
CA TYR A 318 13.97 -15.20 -14.14
C TYR A 318 14.79 -15.02 -12.85
N TRP A 319 14.28 -15.58 -11.75
CA TRP A 319 15.01 -15.76 -10.50
C TRP A 319 15.15 -17.23 -10.15
N LYS A 320 16.18 -17.55 -9.36
CA LYS A 320 16.40 -18.88 -8.79
C LYS A 320 16.83 -18.71 -7.33
N GLY A 321 16.14 -19.40 -6.43
CA GLY A 321 16.49 -19.44 -5.02
C GLY A 321 17.32 -20.69 -4.69
N HIS A 322 17.38 -21.01 -3.40
CA HIS A 322 18.08 -22.18 -2.88
C HIS A 322 17.10 -23.12 -2.18
N GLY A 323 17.35 -24.42 -2.23
CA GLY A 323 16.53 -25.42 -1.54
C GLY A 323 15.07 -25.52 -2.02
N HIS A 324 14.33 -26.43 -1.38
CA HIS A 324 12.89 -26.72 -1.54
C HIS A 324 12.11 -25.88 -2.57
N ALA A 325 11.85 -26.46 -3.74
CA ALA A 325 11.09 -25.89 -4.87
C ALA A 325 11.62 -24.57 -5.47
N GLU A 326 12.36 -23.74 -4.74
CA GLU A 326 12.93 -22.47 -5.24
C GLU A 326 14.13 -22.68 -6.18
N THR A 327 14.67 -23.90 -6.27
CA THR A 327 15.59 -24.29 -7.34
C THR A 327 14.90 -24.38 -8.70
N ASN A 328 13.56 -24.50 -8.73
CA ASN A 328 12.76 -24.39 -9.94
C ASN A 328 12.54 -22.89 -10.27
N PRO A 329 13.05 -22.40 -11.41
CA PRO A 329 12.94 -20.98 -11.76
C PRO A 329 11.49 -20.52 -11.96
N LEU A 330 10.55 -21.42 -12.29
CA LEU A 330 9.14 -21.06 -12.42
C LEU A 330 8.51 -20.69 -11.07
N VAL A 331 8.81 -21.47 -10.02
CA VAL A 331 8.33 -21.19 -8.65
C VAL A 331 8.99 -19.91 -8.14
N ALA A 332 10.32 -19.84 -8.23
CA ALA A 332 11.10 -18.70 -7.78
C ALA A 332 10.66 -17.38 -8.45
N THR A 333 10.52 -17.39 -9.78
CA THR A 333 10.09 -16.21 -10.54
C THR A 333 8.67 -15.81 -10.20
N SER A 334 7.76 -16.76 -9.98
CA SER A 334 6.39 -16.44 -9.58
C SER A 334 6.34 -15.73 -8.22
N MET A 335 7.13 -16.18 -7.23
CA MET A 335 7.19 -15.55 -5.91
C MET A 335 7.84 -14.15 -5.96
N ALA A 336 8.94 -14.00 -6.71
CA ALA A 336 9.58 -12.70 -6.93
C ALA A 336 8.63 -11.72 -7.63
N LEU A 337 7.91 -12.18 -8.66
CA LEU A 337 6.95 -11.38 -9.41
C LEU A 337 5.77 -10.94 -8.54
N LEU A 338 5.24 -11.82 -7.68
CA LEU A 338 4.20 -11.47 -6.72
C LEU A 338 4.67 -10.39 -5.74
N PHE A 339 5.89 -10.49 -5.21
CA PHE A 339 6.47 -9.46 -4.36
C PHE A 339 6.59 -8.11 -5.08
N LEU A 340 7.23 -8.10 -6.25
CA LEU A 340 7.48 -6.88 -7.01
C LEU A 340 6.18 -6.19 -7.41
N SER A 341 5.20 -6.96 -7.90
CA SER A 341 3.97 -6.41 -8.48
C SER A 341 3.00 -5.95 -7.40
N LYS A 342 2.70 -6.79 -6.41
CA LYS A 342 1.75 -6.45 -5.35
C LYS A 342 2.29 -5.40 -4.39
N GLY A 343 3.61 -5.40 -4.16
CA GLY A 343 4.26 -4.36 -3.38
C GLY A 343 4.25 -2.99 -4.06
N ARG A 344 4.14 -2.94 -5.41
CA ARG A 344 4.11 -1.70 -6.21
C ARG A 344 2.74 -1.03 -6.29
N ARG A 345 1.69 -1.63 -5.70
CA ARG A 345 0.32 -1.09 -5.78
C ARG A 345 0.33 0.40 -5.38
N PRO A 346 -0.32 1.28 -6.17
CA PRO A 346 -0.38 2.70 -5.87
C PRO A 346 -1.02 2.95 -4.50
N VAL A 347 -0.43 3.88 -3.74
CA VAL A 347 -1.01 4.31 -2.46
C VAL A 347 -2.18 5.25 -2.76
N LEU A 348 -3.37 4.91 -2.27
CA LEU A 348 -4.57 5.73 -2.38
C LEU A 348 -4.62 6.78 -1.27
N ILE A 349 -4.33 6.36 -0.03
CA ILE A 349 -4.49 7.13 1.18
C ILE A 349 -3.53 6.63 2.26
N SER A 350 -2.96 7.53 3.05
CA SER A 350 -2.18 7.16 4.24
C SER A 350 -2.81 7.70 5.50
N GLN A 351 -2.99 6.87 6.53
CA GLN A 351 -3.38 7.32 7.86
C GLN A 351 -2.18 7.89 8.61
N LEU A 352 -2.35 9.06 9.22
CA LEU A 352 -1.33 9.67 10.05
C LEU A 352 -1.48 9.21 11.50
N LYS A 353 -0.45 8.57 12.04
CA LYS A 353 -0.35 8.27 13.46
C LYS A 353 0.16 9.49 14.20
N THR A 354 -0.72 10.11 15.00
CA THR A 354 -0.50 11.38 15.70
C THR A 354 -0.27 11.22 17.22
N GLY A 355 -0.47 10.02 17.76
CA GLY A 355 -0.37 9.73 19.20
C GLY A 355 -0.83 8.31 19.53
N GLU A 356 -1.37 8.10 20.72
CA GLU A 356 -1.94 6.80 21.13
C GLU A 356 -3.36 6.60 20.62
N GLN A 357 -4.22 7.63 20.71
CA GLN A 357 -5.64 7.59 20.30
C GLN A 357 -5.85 8.10 18.87
N TRP A 358 -4.96 7.71 17.95
CA TRP A 358 -4.97 8.17 16.56
C TRP A 358 -5.85 7.31 15.63
N ASN A 359 -6.23 6.10 16.05
CA ASN A 359 -6.95 5.16 15.20
C ASN A 359 -8.13 4.52 15.95
N SER A 360 -9.23 5.26 16.04
CA SER A 360 -10.44 4.81 16.73
C SER A 360 -11.20 3.72 15.97
N HIS A 361 -10.96 3.57 14.65
CA HIS A 361 -11.66 2.64 13.76
C HIS A 361 -10.68 1.90 12.85
N ARG A 362 -10.09 0.81 13.36
CA ARG A 362 -8.88 0.22 12.78
C ARG A 362 -9.07 -0.39 11.40
N ALA A 363 -10.29 -0.79 11.03
CA ALA A 363 -10.59 -1.33 9.70
C ALA A 363 -11.14 -0.29 8.71
N ALA A 364 -11.40 0.94 9.14
CA ALA A 364 -12.09 1.96 8.34
C ALA A 364 -11.42 2.25 7.00
N VAL A 365 -10.14 2.64 7.02
CA VAL A 365 -9.42 3.02 5.79
C VAL A 365 -9.14 1.83 4.88
N GLN A 366 -8.95 0.63 5.45
CA GLN A 366 -8.87 -0.59 4.66
C GLN A 366 -10.18 -0.86 3.91
N ASN A 367 -11.32 -0.72 4.57
CA ASN A 367 -12.63 -0.96 3.96
C ASN A 367 -12.96 0.12 2.92
N LEU A 368 -12.67 1.39 3.19
CA LEU A 368 -12.80 2.47 2.21
C LEU A 368 -11.92 2.21 0.99
N THR A 369 -10.66 1.79 1.19
CA THR A 369 -9.76 1.44 0.08
C THR A 369 -10.34 0.29 -0.74
N ARG A 370 -10.85 -0.77 -0.12
CA ARG A 370 -11.49 -1.90 -0.81
C ARG A 370 -12.71 -1.46 -1.64
N ARG A 371 -13.50 -0.51 -1.10
CA ARG A 371 -14.65 0.07 -1.79
C ARG A 371 -14.18 0.82 -3.05
N VAL A 372 -13.15 1.67 -2.94
CA VAL A 372 -12.54 2.36 -4.08
C VAL A 372 -11.91 1.39 -5.10
N GLU A 373 -11.24 0.31 -4.66
CA GLU A 373 -10.68 -0.71 -5.56
C GLU A 373 -11.76 -1.30 -6.47
N LYS A 374 -12.95 -1.58 -5.91
CA LYS A 374 -14.10 -2.11 -6.66
C LYS A 374 -14.64 -1.09 -7.64
N THR A 375 -14.82 0.16 -7.21
CA THR A 375 -15.38 1.23 -8.03
C THR A 375 -14.45 1.61 -9.18
N TRP A 376 -13.14 1.70 -8.92
CA TRP A 376 -12.13 2.07 -9.92
C TRP A 376 -11.58 0.87 -10.71
N GLN A 377 -11.97 -0.36 -10.36
CA GLN A 377 -11.48 -1.60 -10.97
C GLN A 377 -9.95 -1.67 -11.00
N ARG A 378 -9.32 -1.25 -9.89
CA ARG A 378 -7.87 -1.14 -9.77
C ARG A 378 -7.42 -1.64 -8.41
N ASP A 379 -6.35 -2.42 -8.39
CA ASP A 379 -5.67 -2.80 -7.16
C ASP A 379 -4.96 -1.59 -6.53
N LEU A 380 -5.28 -1.29 -5.28
CA LEU A 380 -4.77 -0.14 -4.53
C LEU A 380 -4.19 -0.59 -3.19
N THR A 381 -3.51 0.32 -2.51
CA THR A 381 -3.10 0.12 -1.11
C THR A 381 -3.35 1.36 -0.28
N TRP A 382 -3.46 1.16 1.01
CA TRP A 382 -3.35 2.21 2.02
C TRP A 382 -2.10 1.95 2.86
N GLN A 383 -1.69 2.95 3.64
CA GLN A 383 -0.61 2.76 4.60
C GLN A 383 -0.78 3.61 5.86
N THR A 384 0.02 3.34 6.88
CA THR A 384 0.17 4.19 8.07
C THR A 384 1.51 4.90 8.03
N ILE A 385 1.51 6.20 8.32
CA ILE A 385 2.71 7.03 8.47
C ILE A 385 2.78 7.52 9.92
N ASP A 386 3.93 7.31 10.56
CA ASP A 386 4.17 7.81 11.92
C ASP A 386 4.69 9.26 11.85
N MET A 387 3.91 10.21 12.39
CA MET A 387 4.27 11.64 12.35
C MET A 387 5.55 11.96 13.13
N GLN A 388 5.95 11.10 14.08
CA GLN A 388 7.19 11.30 14.82
C GLN A 388 8.43 10.96 13.99
N ALA A 389 8.30 10.00 13.07
CA ALA A 389 9.41 9.52 12.24
C ALA A 389 9.41 10.12 10.82
N ALA A 390 8.28 10.61 10.32
CA ALA A 390 8.13 11.05 8.95
C ALA A 390 8.82 12.38 8.64
N SER A 391 9.53 12.42 7.52
CA SER A 391 9.96 13.65 6.85
C SER A 391 8.89 14.16 5.87
N ALA A 392 9.03 15.40 5.38
CA ALA A 392 8.19 15.89 4.29
C ALA A 392 8.25 14.97 3.04
N ALA A 393 9.42 14.39 2.74
CA ALA A 393 9.58 13.47 1.61
C ALA A 393 8.72 12.21 1.75
N ASP A 394 8.60 11.70 2.98
CA ASP A 394 7.75 10.54 3.26
C ASP A 394 6.27 10.87 3.09
N LEU A 395 5.86 12.11 3.42
CA LEU A 395 4.48 12.59 3.26
C LEU A 395 4.12 12.78 1.78
N VAL A 396 4.99 13.38 0.95
CA VAL A 396 4.66 13.70 -0.46
C VAL A 396 4.54 12.45 -1.34
N GLU A 397 5.07 11.30 -0.91
CA GLU A 397 4.80 9.99 -1.54
C GLU A 397 3.34 9.53 -1.35
N THR A 398 2.56 10.21 -0.50
CA THR A 398 1.14 9.95 -0.27
C THR A 398 0.28 10.99 -0.98
N PRO A 399 -0.67 10.60 -1.83
CA PRO A 399 -1.57 11.56 -2.47
C PRO A 399 -2.58 12.17 -1.49
N VAL A 400 -3.11 11.38 -0.54
CA VAL A 400 -4.06 11.83 0.48
C VAL A 400 -3.62 11.40 1.88
N LEU A 401 -3.39 12.35 2.77
CA LEU A 401 -3.10 12.12 4.17
C LEU A 401 -4.39 12.20 4.99
N PHE A 402 -4.77 11.08 5.61
CA PHE A 402 -5.93 10.98 6.48
C PHE A 402 -5.57 11.21 7.95
N ILE A 403 -6.25 12.15 8.60
CA ILE A 403 -6.04 12.46 10.02
C ILE A 403 -7.37 12.26 10.76
N SER A 404 -7.37 11.35 11.72
CA SER A 404 -8.48 11.08 12.62
C SER A 404 -7.90 10.81 14.01
N GLY A 405 -8.75 10.83 15.04
CA GLY A 405 -8.37 10.53 16.40
C GLY A 405 -9.17 11.31 17.42
N ARG A 406 -8.72 11.23 18.67
CA ARG A 406 -9.35 11.90 19.81
C ARG A 406 -8.35 12.74 20.58
N GLY A 407 -8.85 13.80 21.22
CA GLY A 407 -8.03 14.72 21.98
C GLY A 407 -7.23 15.69 21.11
N LYS A 408 -6.39 16.49 21.76
CA LYS A 408 -5.65 17.58 21.11
C LYS A 408 -4.50 17.08 20.25
N LEU A 409 -4.35 17.67 19.07
CA LEU A 409 -3.19 17.48 18.20
C LEU A 409 -2.00 18.34 18.66
N ASN A 410 -0.95 17.70 19.17
CA ASN A 410 0.25 18.37 19.65
C ASN A 410 1.40 18.20 18.65
N PHE A 411 1.38 18.97 17.56
CA PHE A 411 2.47 18.97 16.58
C PHE A 411 3.56 19.98 16.92
N THR A 412 4.81 19.56 16.77
CA THR A 412 5.98 20.46 16.83
C THR A 412 6.02 21.42 15.64
N ALA A 413 6.77 22.51 15.76
CA ALA A 413 6.95 23.47 14.67
C ALA A 413 7.48 22.79 13.38
N LYS A 414 8.40 21.82 13.51
CA LYS A 414 8.92 21.04 12.37
C LYS A 414 7.82 20.19 11.71
N GLN A 415 6.97 19.57 12.50
CA GLN A 415 5.85 18.77 11.99
C GLN A 415 4.81 19.64 11.27
N LYS A 416 4.51 20.82 11.81
CA LYS A 416 3.65 21.82 11.16
C LYS A 416 4.24 22.29 9.82
N ALA A 417 5.55 22.60 9.79
CA ALA A 417 6.25 22.94 8.55
C ALA A 417 6.18 21.82 7.50
N ASN A 418 6.38 20.56 7.91
CA ASN A 418 6.26 19.41 7.01
C ASN A 418 4.85 19.25 6.42
N LEU A 419 3.79 19.50 7.20
CA LEU A 419 2.40 19.45 6.72
C LEU A 419 2.09 20.58 5.73
N THR A 420 2.61 21.77 6.00
CA THR A 420 2.49 22.94 5.11
C THR A 420 3.17 22.63 3.78
N GLU A 421 4.42 22.15 3.83
CA GLU A 421 5.18 21.77 2.63
C GLU A 421 4.52 20.64 1.86
N TYR A 422 3.96 19.65 2.57
CA TYR A 422 3.21 18.56 1.95
C TYR A 422 2.05 19.08 1.09
N VAL A 423 1.24 20.00 1.61
CA VAL A 423 0.12 20.60 0.86
C VAL A 423 0.64 21.48 -0.29
N ASN A 424 1.69 22.27 -0.07
CA ASN A 424 2.31 23.11 -1.10
C ASN A 424 2.89 22.31 -2.28
N GLN A 425 3.32 21.08 -2.03
CA GLN A 425 3.75 20.13 -3.06
C GLN A 425 2.59 19.35 -3.71
N GLY A 426 1.34 19.78 -3.51
CA GLY A 426 0.15 19.15 -4.10
C GLY A 426 -0.34 17.93 -3.32
N GLY A 427 0.09 17.76 -2.07
CA GLY A 427 -0.56 16.85 -1.12
C GLY A 427 -1.99 17.27 -0.82
N PHE A 428 -2.74 16.38 -0.18
CA PHE A 428 -4.12 16.62 0.22
C PHE A 428 -4.36 16.10 1.63
N ILE A 429 -4.93 16.92 2.50
CA ILE A 429 -5.29 16.50 3.86
C ILE A 429 -6.79 16.22 3.90
N PHE A 430 -7.16 15.01 4.28
CA PHE A 430 -8.54 14.65 4.61
C PHE A 430 -8.62 14.33 6.10
N ALA A 431 -9.52 14.98 6.83
CA ALA A 431 -9.59 14.78 8.27
C ALA A 431 -11.02 14.65 8.78
N GLU A 432 -11.17 14.00 9.92
CA GLU A 432 -12.40 13.98 10.69
C GLU A 432 -12.16 14.20 12.20
N ALA A 433 -13.15 14.72 12.92
CA ALA A 433 -13.20 14.61 14.38
C ALA A 433 -14.05 13.40 14.76
N CYS A 434 -13.42 12.25 14.93
CA CYS A 434 -14.17 11.03 15.26
C CYS A 434 -14.71 11.05 16.69
N CYS A 435 -15.78 10.32 16.91
CA CYS A 435 -16.54 10.22 18.16
C CYS A 435 -17.13 11.56 18.64
N GLY A 436 -17.29 12.56 17.76
CA GLY A 436 -17.73 13.91 18.15
C GLY A 436 -16.78 14.60 19.14
N ASP A 437 -15.48 14.31 19.06
CA ASP A 437 -14.49 14.80 20.02
C ASP A 437 -14.23 16.31 19.81
N ALA A 438 -14.89 17.14 20.64
CA ALA A 438 -14.79 18.60 20.57
C ALA A 438 -13.36 19.13 20.78
N ALA A 439 -12.54 18.41 21.56
CA ALA A 439 -11.14 18.80 21.76
C ALA A 439 -10.31 18.61 20.49
N PHE A 440 -10.54 17.51 19.75
CA PHE A 440 -9.95 17.32 18.43
C PHE A 440 -10.43 18.39 17.45
N ASP A 441 -11.76 18.61 17.30
CA ASP A 441 -12.32 19.62 16.37
C ASP A 441 -11.71 21.01 16.61
N GLN A 442 -11.69 21.47 17.87
CA GLN A 442 -11.07 22.74 18.23
C GLN A 442 -9.58 22.75 17.85
N SER A 443 -8.81 21.74 18.26
CA SER A 443 -7.37 21.71 18.02
C SER A 443 -7.00 21.61 16.54
N PHE A 444 -7.82 20.92 15.73
CA PHE A 444 -7.60 20.80 14.30
C PHE A 444 -7.89 22.11 13.57
N ARG A 445 -8.94 22.85 13.98
CA ARG A 445 -9.21 24.20 13.45
C ARG A 445 -8.10 25.18 13.79
N GLU A 446 -7.60 25.16 15.03
CA GLU A 446 -6.45 25.95 15.47
C GLU A 446 -5.21 25.61 14.64
N LEU A 447 -4.92 24.31 14.46
CA LEU A 447 -3.81 23.85 13.61
C LEU A 447 -3.95 24.39 12.18
N LEU A 448 -5.12 24.29 11.56
CA LEU A 448 -5.31 24.78 10.20
C LEU A 448 -5.12 26.29 10.08
N GLY A 449 -5.53 27.06 11.09
CA GLY A 449 -5.28 28.51 11.15
C GLY A 449 -3.79 28.85 11.28
N GLU A 450 -3.00 27.99 11.93
CA GLU A 450 -1.54 28.15 11.97
C GLU A 450 -0.85 27.72 10.66
N LEU A 451 -1.33 26.66 10.01
CA LEU A 451 -0.74 26.15 8.77
C LEU A 451 -1.06 27.04 7.56
N PHE A 452 -2.26 27.62 7.51
CA PHE A 452 -2.77 28.39 6.38
C PHE A 452 -3.46 29.69 6.85
N PRO A 453 -2.72 30.64 7.44
CA PRO A 453 -3.30 31.85 8.04
C PRO A 453 -4.07 32.73 7.05
N ASP A 454 -3.67 32.72 5.78
CA ASP A 454 -4.28 33.54 4.72
C ASP A 454 -5.49 32.85 4.06
N SER A 455 -5.80 31.60 4.44
CA SER A 455 -6.87 30.81 3.84
C SER A 455 -7.82 30.25 4.90
N GLY A 456 -8.95 30.93 5.08
CA GLY A 456 -9.96 30.55 6.07
C GLY A 456 -10.62 29.20 5.77
N LEU A 457 -10.78 28.38 6.81
CA LEU A 457 -11.61 27.18 6.78
C LEU A 457 -13.07 27.56 6.54
N ARG A 458 -13.66 27.07 5.44
CA ARG A 458 -15.04 27.42 5.04
C ARG A 458 -15.88 26.18 4.80
N LEU A 459 -17.18 26.28 5.03
CA LEU A 459 -18.13 25.24 4.66
C LEU A 459 -18.15 25.10 3.13
N LEU A 460 -18.00 23.88 2.63
CA LEU A 460 -18.02 23.60 1.20
C LEU A 460 -19.46 23.57 0.70
N PRO A 461 -19.80 24.32 -0.36
CA PRO A 461 -21.17 24.38 -0.85
C PRO A 461 -21.60 23.05 -1.49
N PRO A 462 -22.92 22.78 -1.61
CA PRO A 462 -23.42 21.52 -2.17
C PRO A 462 -23.02 21.24 -3.64
N ASP A 463 -22.65 22.27 -4.39
CA ASP A 463 -22.15 22.19 -5.77
C ASP A 463 -20.63 21.98 -5.87
N HIS A 464 -19.93 21.89 -4.74
CA HIS A 464 -18.51 21.55 -4.72
C HIS A 464 -18.29 20.09 -5.15
N ALA A 465 -17.27 19.84 -5.98
CA ALA A 465 -17.01 18.52 -6.58
C ALA A 465 -16.81 17.38 -5.58
N VAL A 466 -16.40 17.67 -4.33
CA VAL A 466 -16.31 16.67 -3.24
C VAL A 466 -17.63 15.97 -2.92
N TRP A 467 -18.76 16.48 -3.41
CA TRP A 467 -20.08 15.88 -3.23
C TRP A 467 -20.49 14.91 -4.34
N PHE A 468 -19.78 14.90 -5.48
CA PHE A 468 -20.20 14.15 -6.67
C PHE A 468 -19.07 13.70 -7.62
N ALA A 469 -17.79 13.86 -7.24
CA ALA A 469 -16.65 13.50 -8.11
C ALA A 469 -16.62 12.02 -8.53
N GLU A 470 -17.16 11.12 -7.69
CA GLU A 470 -17.31 9.70 -7.99
C GLU A 470 -18.78 9.31 -8.17
N GLY A 471 -19.65 9.75 -7.25
CA GLY A 471 -21.07 9.42 -7.21
C GLY A 471 -21.84 10.38 -6.31
N LYS A 472 -23.17 10.46 -6.50
CA LYS A 472 -24.02 11.38 -5.71
C LYS A 472 -24.21 10.86 -4.29
N VAL A 473 -24.10 11.77 -3.32
CA VAL A 473 -24.50 11.53 -1.93
C VAL A 473 -25.97 11.90 -1.77
N ASP A 474 -26.77 11.05 -1.12
CA ASP A 474 -28.15 11.39 -0.78
C ASP A 474 -28.15 12.60 0.19
N PRO A 475 -28.83 13.72 -0.15
CA PRO A 475 -28.91 14.92 0.67
C PRO A 475 -29.30 14.66 2.13
N LYS A 476 -30.11 13.63 2.41
CA LYS A 476 -30.55 13.25 3.76
C LYS A 476 -29.39 12.88 4.68
N TYR A 477 -28.31 12.34 4.14
CA TYR A 477 -27.16 11.83 4.87
C TYR A 477 -25.90 12.70 4.69
N THR A 478 -26.06 13.91 4.15
CA THR A 478 -24.96 14.87 4.03
C THR A 478 -24.47 15.34 5.38
N ARG A 479 -23.18 15.68 5.45
CA ARG A 479 -22.47 16.15 6.65
C ARG A 479 -21.83 17.51 6.34
N PRO A 480 -21.53 18.35 7.33
CA PRO A 480 -20.78 19.57 7.06
C PRO A 480 -19.34 19.22 6.66
N LEU A 481 -18.99 19.40 5.39
CA LEU A 481 -17.60 19.34 4.95
C LEU A 481 -17.03 20.75 4.87
N TYR A 482 -15.98 21.00 5.62
CA TYR A 482 -15.20 22.22 5.53
C TYR A 482 -13.99 22.01 4.63
N GLY A 483 -13.49 23.08 4.02
CA GLY A 483 -12.26 23.01 3.26
C GLY A 483 -11.44 24.28 3.32
N ILE A 484 -10.15 24.12 3.00
CA ILE A 484 -9.21 25.21 2.79
C ILE A 484 -8.74 25.15 1.35
N ASN A 485 -8.82 26.29 0.68
CA ASN A 485 -8.18 26.46 -0.60
C ASN A 485 -6.69 26.75 -0.39
N ALA A 486 -5.84 25.94 -0.99
CA ALA A 486 -4.41 26.20 -1.07
C ALA A 486 -3.94 25.78 -2.46
N CYS A 487 -3.10 26.60 -3.10
CA CYS A 487 -2.54 26.30 -4.42
C CYS A 487 -3.59 26.04 -5.51
N CYS A 488 -4.56 26.96 -5.67
CA CYS A 488 -5.63 26.96 -6.70
C CYS A 488 -6.69 25.84 -6.60
N ARG A 489 -6.73 25.06 -5.51
CA ARG A 489 -7.79 24.08 -5.28
C ARG A 489 -8.09 23.93 -3.79
N THR A 490 -9.18 23.26 -3.46
CA THR A 490 -9.40 22.81 -2.08
C THR A 490 -8.40 21.69 -1.80
N SER A 491 -7.43 21.94 -0.92
CA SER A 491 -6.34 21.00 -0.62
C SER A 491 -6.46 20.39 0.79
N VAL A 492 -7.38 20.90 1.59
CA VAL A 492 -7.80 20.30 2.86
C VAL A 492 -9.31 20.12 2.84
N VAL A 493 -9.79 18.93 3.22
CA VAL A 493 -11.20 18.67 3.52
C VAL A 493 -11.30 18.13 4.94
N TYR A 494 -12.24 18.69 5.70
CA TYR A 494 -12.44 18.37 7.11
C TYR A 494 -13.91 18.13 7.43
N CYS A 495 -14.20 17.03 8.11
CA CYS A 495 -15.54 16.70 8.61
C CYS A 495 -15.53 16.71 10.15
N PRO A 496 -16.28 17.60 10.83
CA PRO A 496 -16.37 17.56 12.29
C PRO A 496 -17.24 16.39 12.79
N ASP A 497 -17.97 15.73 11.89
CA ASP A 497 -18.79 14.56 12.17
C ASP A 497 -18.07 13.25 11.81
N ASP A 498 -18.64 12.14 12.29
CA ASP A 498 -18.13 10.80 12.07
C ASP A 498 -18.26 10.30 10.62
N LEU A 499 -17.14 9.85 10.04
CA LEU A 499 -17.09 9.12 8.77
C LEU A 499 -16.50 7.72 8.94
N SER A 500 -15.39 7.58 9.65
CA SER A 500 -14.60 6.35 9.66
C SER A 500 -15.28 5.18 10.36
N CYS A 501 -16.13 5.39 11.38
CA CYS A 501 -16.95 4.28 11.90
C CYS A 501 -17.89 3.70 10.85
N TYR A 502 -18.48 4.54 10.00
CA TYR A 502 -19.33 4.06 8.92
C TYR A 502 -18.52 3.31 7.87
N TRP A 503 -17.29 3.75 7.57
CA TRP A 503 -16.37 3.00 6.71
C TRP A 503 -16.00 1.63 7.32
N GLU A 504 -15.79 1.56 8.64
CA GLU A 504 -15.51 0.31 9.33
C GLU A 504 -16.69 -0.67 9.30
N LEU A 505 -17.92 -0.16 9.39
CA LEU A 505 -19.13 -0.96 9.26
C LEU A 505 -19.33 -1.54 7.85
N SER A 506 -18.62 -1.03 6.84
CA SER A 506 -18.59 -1.61 5.50
C SER A 506 -17.88 -2.96 5.51
N ARG A 507 -18.65 -4.05 5.66
CA ARG A 507 -18.13 -5.42 5.63
C ARG A 507 -17.95 -5.98 4.21
N GLY A 508 -17.75 -5.11 3.21
CA GLY A 508 -17.52 -5.51 1.81
C GLY A 508 -18.72 -6.26 1.21
N THR A 509 -18.49 -7.49 0.74
CA THR A 509 -19.51 -8.37 0.16
C THR A 509 -20.29 -9.19 1.18
N ARG A 510 -19.96 -9.10 2.47
CA ARG A 510 -20.66 -9.84 3.52
C ARG A 510 -22.07 -9.33 3.68
N LYS A 511 -22.99 -10.27 3.90
CA LYS A 511 -24.35 -9.94 4.32
C LYS A 511 -24.29 -9.31 5.71
N THR A 512 -24.74 -8.08 5.81
CA THR A 512 -25.03 -7.42 7.08
C THR A 512 -26.51 -7.50 7.37
N THR A 513 -26.88 -7.54 8.64
CA THR A 513 -28.29 -7.51 9.10
C THR A 513 -28.69 -6.13 9.61
N TYR A 514 -27.95 -5.09 9.21
CA TYR A 514 -28.20 -3.73 9.68
C TYR A 514 -29.57 -3.24 9.18
N PRO A 515 -30.29 -2.41 9.98
CA PRO A 515 -31.50 -1.74 9.52
C PRO A 515 -31.23 -0.93 8.24
N ALA A 516 -32.24 -0.81 7.36
CA ALA A 516 -32.11 -0.10 6.08
C ALA A 516 -31.54 1.32 6.26
N ALA A 517 -32.06 2.09 7.23
CA ALA A 517 -31.58 3.44 7.50
C ALA A 517 -30.08 3.51 7.85
N VAL A 518 -29.55 2.49 8.56
CA VAL A 518 -28.13 2.40 8.90
C VAL A 518 -27.30 2.00 7.68
N ASN A 519 -27.78 1.08 6.84
CA ASN A 519 -27.11 0.74 5.59
C ASN A 519 -27.03 1.94 4.64
N ASP A 520 -28.12 2.70 4.50
CA ASP A 520 -28.15 3.90 3.66
C ASP A 520 -27.13 4.95 4.14
N GLU A 521 -27.01 5.11 5.46
CA GLU A 521 -26.02 6.01 6.05
C GLU A 521 -24.57 5.51 5.87
N VAL A 522 -24.32 4.20 6.02
CA VAL A 522 -23.02 3.59 5.72
C VAL A 522 -22.63 3.83 4.26
N GLU A 523 -23.54 3.59 3.32
CA GLU A 523 -23.29 3.83 1.90
C GLU A 523 -23.05 5.32 1.60
N ALA A 524 -23.79 6.23 2.23
CA ALA A 524 -23.58 7.67 2.07
C ALA A 524 -22.18 8.10 2.56
N CYS A 525 -21.75 7.63 3.74
CA CYS A 525 -20.42 7.92 4.28
C CYS A 525 -19.29 7.34 3.43
N LEU A 526 -19.46 6.13 2.90
CA LEU A 526 -18.52 5.54 1.94
C LEU A 526 -18.45 6.40 0.68
N GLN A 527 -19.59 6.84 0.16
CA GLN A 527 -19.65 7.68 -1.03
C GLN A 527 -18.98 9.05 -0.82
N ILE A 528 -19.13 9.66 0.36
CA ILE A 528 -18.39 10.87 0.75
C ILE A 528 -16.87 10.61 0.69
N GLY A 529 -16.40 9.52 1.32
CA GLY A 529 -15.00 9.14 1.28
C GLY A 529 -14.47 8.91 -0.14
N GLU A 530 -15.23 8.18 -0.97
CA GLU A 530 -14.90 7.94 -2.38
C GLU A 530 -14.82 9.26 -3.18
N ASN A 531 -15.78 10.17 -3.00
CA ASN A 531 -15.79 11.46 -3.70
C ASN A 531 -14.61 12.34 -3.31
N VAL A 532 -14.27 12.42 -2.02
CA VAL A 532 -13.11 13.20 -1.56
C VAL A 532 -11.82 12.62 -2.15
N LEU A 533 -11.67 11.30 -2.17
CA LEU A 533 -10.51 10.64 -2.77
C LEU A 533 -10.46 10.83 -4.30
N ALA A 534 -11.60 10.73 -4.99
CA ALA A 534 -11.69 10.99 -6.42
C ALA A 534 -11.36 12.45 -6.75
N TYR A 535 -11.85 13.42 -5.98
CA TYR A 535 -11.54 14.83 -6.13
C TYR A 535 -10.05 15.11 -5.89
N ALA A 536 -9.50 14.63 -4.78
CA ALA A 536 -8.12 14.89 -4.39
C ALA A 536 -7.10 14.35 -5.41
N THR A 537 -7.41 13.19 -5.99
CA THR A 537 -6.48 12.43 -6.85
C THR A 537 -6.82 12.53 -8.34
N ASN A 538 -8.04 12.96 -8.69
CA ASN A 538 -8.59 12.83 -10.05
C ASN A 538 -8.48 11.41 -10.62
N ARG A 539 -8.51 10.38 -9.75
CA ARG A 539 -8.18 8.97 -10.04
C ARG A 539 -6.77 8.73 -10.61
N GLN A 540 -5.90 9.74 -10.55
CA GLN A 540 -4.51 9.69 -10.97
C GLN A 540 -3.60 9.60 -9.74
N LEU A 541 -3.16 8.38 -9.44
CA LEU A 541 -2.25 8.10 -8.34
C LEU A 541 -0.81 8.07 -8.81
N LYS A 542 0.10 8.63 -8.00
CA LYS A 542 1.54 8.54 -8.21
C LYS A 542 2.00 7.08 -8.13
N ALA A 543 3.01 6.71 -8.93
CA ALA A 543 3.59 5.39 -8.82
C ALA A 543 4.42 5.29 -7.53
N LYS A 544 4.44 4.11 -6.93
CA LYS A 544 5.26 3.85 -5.76
C LYS A 544 6.73 3.87 -6.17
N LEU A 545 7.61 4.49 -5.37
CA LEU A 545 9.04 4.72 -5.63
C LEU A 545 9.37 5.94 -6.50
N ASP A 546 8.39 6.61 -7.10
CA ASP A 546 8.61 7.94 -7.68
C ASP A 546 8.83 8.91 -6.52
N ARG A 547 10.10 9.25 -6.25
CA ARG A 547 10.43 10.30 -5.29
C ARG A 547 10.17 11.64 -5.96
N PRO A 548 9.24 12.46 -5.45
CA PRO A 548 9.29 13.87 -5.77
C PRO A 548 10.65 14.37 -5.27
N GLN A 549 11.43 15.01 -6.14
CA GLN A 549 12.56 15.79 -5.66
C GLN A 549 11.96 16.94 -4.85
N ILE A 550 11.96 16.79 -3.52
CA ILE A 550 11.76 17.93 -2.62
C ILE A 550 12.94 18.84 -2.92
N ALA A 551 12.65 19.90 -3.68
CA ALA A 551 13.56 21.01 -3.74
C ALA A 551 13.59 21.56 -2.31
N LEU A 552 14.63 21.19 -1.55
CA LEU A 552 15.14 22.13 -0.57
C LEU A 552 15.27 23.43 -1.34
N SER A 553 14.70 24.50 -0.79
CA SER A 553 14.99 25.85 -1.20
C SER A 553 16.47 26.13 -0.92
N ASP A 554 17.37 25.40 -1.59
CA ASP A 554 18.76 25.75 -1.67
C ASP A 554 18.76 27.03 -2.49
N GLY A 555 18.87 28.14 -1.75
CA GLY A 555 19.16 29.48 -2.24
C GLY A 555 20.53 29.55 -2.91
N ALA A 556 20.87 28.59 -3.76
CA ALA A 556 21.94 28.73 -4.72
C ALA A 556 21.40 29.66 -5.82
N THR A 557 21.68 30.94 -5.64
CA THR A 557 21.78 31.92 -6.73
C THR A 557 22.60 31.31 -7.87
N ARG A 558 21.94 30.67 -8.83
CA ARG A 558 22.50 30.52 -10.16
C ARG A 558 22.27 31.85 -10.84
N GLU A 559 23.36 32.53 -11.18
CA GLU A 559 23.33 33.71 -12.06
C GLU A 559 22.45 33.39 -13.28
N ILE A 560 21.73 34.40 -13.76
CA ILE A 560 20.80 34.29 -14.89
C ILE A 560 21.60 33.87 -16.12
N ASP A 561 21.63 32.57 -16.39
CA ASP A 561 22.35 32.01 -17.52
C ASP A 561 21.53 32.25 -18.80
N ARG A 562 22.22 32.62 -19.91
CA ARG A 562 21.56 32.83 -21.20
C ARG A 562 20.78 31.58 -21.60
N GLY A 563 19.51 31.76 -21.97
CA GLY A 563 18.63 30.65 -22.38
C GLY A 563 17.74 30.09 -21.26
N THR A 564 17.75 30.69 -20.06
CA THR A 564 16.84 30.32 -18.97
C THR A 564 15.50 31.05 -19.09
N LEU A 565 14.39 30.31 -19.18
CA LEU A 565 13.05 30.87 -19.16
C LEU A 565 12.70 31.34 -17.74
N ARG A 566 12.43 32.63 -17.59
CA ARG A 566 11.91 33.25 -16.37
C ARG A 566 10.54 33.83 -16.67
N ILE A 567 9.53 33.36 -15.93
CA ILE A 567 8.14 33.83 -16.06
C ILE A 567 7.81 34.63 -14.79
N PRO A 568 7.54 35.95 -14.89
CA PRO A 568 7.04 36.72 -13.78
C PRO A 568 5.56 36.41 -13.54
N LYS A 569 5.16 36.53 -12.28
CA LYS A 569 3.79 36.52 -11.80
C LYS A 569 3.26 37.94 -11.78
N LEU A 570 2.09 38.18 -12.37
CA LEU A 570 1.47 39.50 -12.39
C LEU A 570 0.82 39.79 -11.04
N SER A 571 1.24 40.86 -10.37
CA SER A 571 0.64 41.33 -9.12
C SER A 571 -0.69 42.05 -9.38
N HIS A 572 -1.74 41.63 -8.67
CA HIS A 572 -3.05 42.26 -8.69
C HIS A 572 -3.84 41.94 -7.42
N THR A 573 -4.82 42.78 -7.10
CA THR A 573 -5.62 42.68 -5.87
C THR A 573 -6.60 41.50 -5.85
N GLY A 574 -6.87 40.88 -7.00
CA GLY A 574 -7.73 39.69 -7.11
C GLY A 574 -7.03 38.37 -6.76
N GLY A 575 -6.19 38.33 -5.72
CA GLY A 575 -5.56 37.08 -5.26
C GLY A 575 -4.35 36.63 -6.09
N SER A 576 -3.52 37.58 -6.57
CA SER A 576 -2.35 37.26 -7.42
C SER A 576 -1.27 36.41 -6.78
N ASP A 577 -1.39 36.07 -5.49
CA ASP A 577 -0.45 35.16 -4.82
C ASP A 577 -1.10 34.05 -4.00
N ASP A 578 -2.40 33.82 -4.14
CA ASP A 578 -3.18 32.73 -3.50
C ASP A 578 -2.66 31.31 -3.83
N ALA A 579 -1.78 31.19 -4.83
CA ALA A 579 -1.06 29.97 -5.15
C ALA A 579 0.43 30.27 -5.38
N PRO A 580 1.20 30.53 -4.31
CA PRO A 580 2.55 31.06 -4.42
C PRO A 580 3.50 30.08 -5.13
N HIS A 581 3.24 28.78 -5.01
CA HIS A 581 4.07 27.72 -5.58
C HIS A 581 3.58 27.18 -6.93
N ALA A 582 2.42 27.59 -7.44
CA ALA A 582 1.85 27.03 -8.67
C ALA A 582 2.77 27.23 -9.89
N LEU A 583 3.27 28.45 -10.07
CA LEU A 583 4.20 28.77 -11.17
C LEU A 583 5.52 28.04 -11.03
N THR A 584 6.11 28.01 -9.83
CA THR A 584 7.34 27.26 -9.56
C THR A 584 7.18 25.76 -9.85
N ASN A 585 6.04 25.16 -9.48
CA ASN A 585 5.73 23.77 -9.76
C ASN A 585 5.59 23.51 -11.27
N LEU A 586 4.90 24.39 -12.01
CA LEU A 586 4.79 24.30 -13.47
C LEU A 586 6.16 24.41 -14.16
N LEU A 587 6.97 25.40 -13.77
CA LEU A 587 8.31 25.59 -14.32
C LEU A 587 9.25 24.40 -14.05
N ARG A 588 9.05 23.72 -12.91
CA ARG A 588 9.76 22.47 -12.60
C ARG A 588 9.34 21.33 -13.51
N GLU A 589 8.03 21.18 -13.76
CA GLU A 589 7.53 20.14 -14.67
C GLU A 589 8.03 20.36 -16.10
N LEU A 590 8.05 21.61 -16.58
CA LEU A 590 8.65 21.97 -17.87
C LEU A 590 10.14 21.62 -17.91
N HIS A 591 10.89 21.91 -16.84
CA HIS A 591 12.30 21.50 -16.77
C HIS A 591 12.46 19.98 -16.85
N GLY A 592 11.63 19.23 -16.12
CA GLY A 592 11.69 17.76 -16.09
C GLY A 592 11.29 17.08 -17.40
N GLN A 593 10.21 17.54 -18.03
CA GLN A 593 9.66 16.90 -19.23
C GLN A 593 10.39 17.27 -20.51
N ILE A 594 10.74 18.54 -20.69
CA ILE A 594 11.28 19.07 -21.96
C ILE A 594 12.71 19.59 -21.82
N GLN A 595 13.37 19.41 -20.66
CA GLN A 595 14.75 19.86 -20.38
C GLN A 595 14.97 21.37 -20.62
N LEU A 596 13.90 22.16 -20.57
CA LEU A 596 13.99 23.61 -20.72
C LEU A 596 14.62 24.21 -19.46
N PRO A 597 15.72 24.97 -19.53
CA PRO A 597 16.26 25.65 -18.36
C PRO A 597 15.24 26.68 -17.87
N THR A 598 14.75 26.56 -16.63
CA THR A 598 13.79 27.49 -16.03
C THR A 598 14.34 28.09 -14.74
N ASN A 599 14.00 29.35 -14.47
CA ASN A 599 14.30 29.99 -13.20
C ASN A 599 13.12 29.79 -12.23
N LEU A 600 13.37 29.09 -11.13
CA LEU A 600 12.35 28.72 -10.15
C LEU A 600 12.10 29.81 -9.08
N GLN A 601 12.91 30.88 -9.06
CA GLN A 601 12.73 31.97 -8.10
C GLN A 601 11.45 32.76 -8.41
N PRO A 602 10.57 32.93 -7.41
CA PRO A 602 9.40 33.78 -7.56
C PRO A 602 9.80 35.19 -8.00
N LEU A 603 9.09 35.72 -9.00
CA LEU A 603 9.24 37.11 -9.46
C LEU A 603 7.83 37.68 -9.60
N LEU A 604 7.40 38.50 -8.63
CA LEU A 604 6.10 39.17 -8.65
C LEU A 604 6.29 40.60 -9.17
N LEU A 605 5.61 40.95 -10.27
CA LEU A 605 5.71 42.26 -10.92
C LEU A 605 4.34 42.93 -11.02
N ALA A 606 4.25 44.21 -10.68
CA ALA A 606 3.05 45.02 -10.89
C ALA A 606 2.79 45.24 -12.39
N ALA A 607 1.53 45.48 -12.77
CA ALA A 607 1.13 45.62 -14.17
C ALA A 607 1.75 46.84 -14.89
N ASP A 608 2.22 47.83 -14.14
CA ASP A 608 2.91 49.02 -14.62
C ASP A 608 4.45 48.88 -14.61
N ASN A 609 4.98 47.71 -14.22
CA ASN A 609 6.42 47.49 -14.15
C ASN A 609 7.00 47.23 -15.55
N GLU A 610 7.93 48.08 -16.00
CA GLU A 610 8.57 47.97 -17.31
C GLU A 610 9.33 46.65 -17.52
N GLN A 611 9.78 45.98 -16.45
CA GLN A 611 10.44 44.67 -16.55
C GLN A 611 9.55 43.60 -17.16
N LEU A 612 8.22 43.77 -17.15
CA LEU A 612 7.30 42.84 -17.83
C LEU A 612 7.63 42.69 -19.32
N LEU A 613 8.17 43.73 -19.96
CA LEU A 613 8.55 43.72 -21.38
C LEU A 613 9.75 42.83 -21.68
N ASP A 614 10.57 42.52 -20.66
CA ASP A 614 11.73 41.63 -20.79
C ASP A 614 11.33 40.14 -20.79
N HIS A 615 10.05 39.83 -20.53
CA HIS A 615 9.56 38.47 -20.36
C HIS A 615 8.58 38.08 -21.48
N PRO A 616 8.85 36.99 -22.22
CA PRO A 616 7.98 36.57 -23.33
C PRO A 616 6.64 35.98 -22.88
N ILE A 617 6.55 35.55 -21.62
CA ILE A 617 5.37 34.95 -20.99
C ILE A 617 5.23 35.56 -19.61
N ILE A 618 4.01 35.96 -19.25
CA ILE A 618 3.64 36.43 -17.91
C ILE A 618 2.59 35.45 -17.36
N PHE A 619 2.73 35.06 -16.10
CA PHE A 619 1.76 34.21 -15.41
C PHE A 619 0.80 35.08 -14.59
N MET A 620 -0.50 34.93 -14.83
CA MET A 620 -1.55 35.60 -14.06
C MET A 620 -2.47 34.52 -13.49
N HIS A 621 -2.81 34.62 -12.21
CA HIS A 621 -3.82 33.78 -11.57
C HIS A 621 -4.55 34.62 -10.53
N GLY A 622 -5.81 34.28 -10.26
CA GLY A 622 -6.66 34.94 -9.27
C GLY A 622 -7.94 34.15 -9.08
#